data_AF-A0A1C6GLK0-F1
#
_entry.id   AF-A0A1C6GLK0-F1
#
_cell.length_a   1.000
_cell.length_b   1.000
_cell.length_c   1.000
_cell.angle_alpha   90.00
_cell.angle_beta   90.00
_cell.angle_gamma   90.00
#
_symmetry.space_group_name_H-M   'P 1'
#
loop_
_entity.id
_entity.type
_entity.pdbx_description
1 polymer ?
#
loop_
_entity_poly.entity_id
_entity_poly.type
_entity_poly.pdbx_seq_one_letter_code
_entity_poly.pdbx_strand_id
1 'polypeptide(L)'
;MRSFEITIEKDIVSYIERCYAEYEMLKDNITFLIQNNADNASIINSTTFHMYEEKELHAKMAYDNARNELTERYMPKELTDHKVEWELDFRTCKMHIRQLCDCEVAI
;
A
#
# COMPACT_ATOMS: atom_id res chain seq x y z
N MET A 1 -2.16 -17.61 -16.73
CA MET A 1 -2.35 -16.84 -15.48
C MET A 1 -2.57 -17.80 -14.32
N ARG A 2 -1.63 -17.86 -13.37
CA ARG A 2 -1.72 -18.68 -12.15
C ARG A 2 -1.95 -17.76 -10.96
N SER A 3 -2.72 -18.21 -9.97
CA SER A 3 -2.98 -17.48 -8.73
C SER A 3 -2.64 -18.32 -7.52
N PHE A 4 -1.97 -17.70 -6.55
CA PHE A 4 -1.53 -18.31 -5.31
C PHE A 4 -2.16 -17.54 -4.16
N GLU A 5 -2.40 -18.24 -3.05
CA GLU A 5 -2.94 -17.64 -1.84
C GLU A 5 -2.06 -18.05 -0.66
N ILE A 6 -1.68 -17.07 0.15
CA ILE A 6 -0.86 -17.27 1.35
C ILE A 6 -1.59 -16.63 2.53
N THR A 7 -1.70 -17.38 3.62
CA THR A 7 -2.23 -16.83 4.87
C THR A 7 -1.12 -16.10 5.61
N ILE A 8 -1.39 -14.86 6.00
CA ILE A 8 -0.45 -13.98 6.71
C ILE A 8 -0.87 -13.89 8.18
N GLU A 9 0.10 -13.78 9.07
CA GLU A 9 -0.14 -13.59 10.49
C GLU A 9 -0.90 -12.28 10.75
N LYS A 10 -1.93 -12.36 11.61
CA LYS A 10 -2.87 -11.26 11.85
C LYS A 10 -2.20 -9.97 12.35
N ASP A 11 -1.16 -10.09 13.15
CA ASP A 11 -0.39 -8.94 13.66
C ASP A 11 0.28 -8.15 12.54
N ILE A 12 0.86 -8.85 11.56
CA ILE A 12 1.47 -8.24 10.37
C ILE A 12 0.38 -7.57 9.52
N VAL A 13 -0.74 -8.26 9.29
CA VAL A 13 -1.88 -7.71 8.54
C VAL A 13 -2.43 -6.45 9.21
N SER A 14 -2.59 -6.49 10.53
CA SER A 14 -3.10 -5.36 11.32
C SER A 14 -2.13 -4.16 11.29
N TYR A 15 -0.83 -4.42 11.28
CA TYR A 15 0.18 -3.37 11.14
C TYR A 15 0.08 -2.68 9.77
N ILE A 16 0.01 -3.46 8.69
CA ILE A 16 -0.11 -2.94 7.32
C ILE A 16 -1.44 -2.20 7.13
N GLU A 17 -2.54 -2.73 7.65
CA GLU A 17 -3.87 -2.08 7.63
C GLU A 17 -3.84 -0.72 8.33
N ARG A 18 -3.17 -0.63 9.49
CA ARG A 18 -3.02 0.64 10.21
C ARG A 18 -2.23 1.66 9.39
N CYS A 19 -1.11 1.26 8.80
CA CYS A 19 -0.31 2.15 7.95
C CYS A 19 -1.11 2.61 6.72
N TYR A 20 -1.89 1.71 6.12
CA TYR A 20 -2.78 2.04 5.01
C TYR A 20 -3.87 3.04 5.41
N ALA A 21 -4.53 2.81 6.54
CA ALA A 21 -5.60 3.67 7.03
C ALA A 21 -5.09 5.09 7.35
N GLU A 22 -3.90 5.20 7.94
CA GLU A 22 -3.26 6.49 8.21
C GLU A 22 -2.91 7.24 6.92
N TYR A 23 -2.35 6.54 5.94
CA TYR A 23 -2.06 7.08 4.61
C TYR A 23 -3.34 7.60 3.92
N GLU A 24 -4.39 6.79 3.85
CA GLU A 24 -5.66 7.17 3.21
C GLU A 24 -6.32 8.36 3.92
N MET A 25 -6.32 8.39 5.25
CA MET A 25 -6.85 9.51 6.02
C MET A 25 -6.12 10.83 5.70
N LEU A 26 -4.78 10.80 5.59
CA LEU A 26 -4.00 11.99 5.27
C LEU A 26 -4.21 12.45 3.83
N LYS A 27 -4.30 11.51 2.89
CA LYS A 27 -4.66 11.79 1.48
C LYS A 27 -6.05 12.42 1.37
N ASP A 28 -7.02 11.95 2.15
CA ASP A 28 -8.37 12.51 2.20
C ASP A 28 -8.37 13.92 2.81
N ASN A 29 -7.56 14.17 3.85
CA ASN A 29 -7.40 15.51 4.42
C ASN A 29 -6.83 16.51 3.40
N ILE A 30 -5.81 16.12 2.64
CA ILE A 30 -5.23 16.96 1.57
C ILE A 30 -6.30 17.24 0.50
N THR A 31 -7.01 16.20 0.07
CA THR A 31 -8.09 16.32 -0.93
C THR A 31 -9.18 17.27 -0.45
N PHE A 32 -9.60 17.13 0.81
CA PHE A 32 -10.57 18.01 1.45
C PHE A 32 -10.08 19.47 1.49
N LEU A 33 -8.81 19.71 1.85
CA LEU A 33 -8.23 21.05 1.88
C LEU A 33 -8.26 21.71 0.48
N ILE A 34 -7.93 20.96 -0.57
CA ILE A 34 -7.97 21.45 -1.95
C ILE A 34 -9.40 21.76 -2.36
N GLN A 35 -10.33 20.82 -2.15
CA GLN A 35 -11.73 20.97 -2.57
C GLN A 35 -12.43 22.12 -1.85
N ASN A 36 -12.19 22.29 -0.54
CA ASN A 36 -12.79 23.35 0.25
C ASN A 36 -12.16 24.73 0.00
N ASN A 37 -11.04 24.78 -0.74
CA ASN A 37 -10.36 26.01 -1.14
C ASN A 37 -10.17 26.09 -2.67
N ALA A 38 -11.10 25.52 -3.44
CA ALA A 38 -10.96 25.38 -4.90
C ALA A 38 -10.70 26.71 -5.63
N ASP A 39 -11.27 27.81 -5.16
CA ASP A 39 -11.08 29.15 -5.74
C ASP A 39 -9.80 29.87 -5.23
N ASN A 40 -9.11 29.29 -4.25
CA ASN A 40 -7.91 29.85 -3.66
C ASN A 40 -6.67 29.04 -4.08
N ALA A 41 -6.11 29.41 -5.23
CA ALA A 41 -4.89 28.79 -5.76
C ALA A 41 -3.67 28.90 -4.82
N SER A 42 -3.69 29.77 -3.81
CA SER A 42 -2.58 29.92 -2.86
C SER A 42 -2.62 28.89 -1.72
N ILE A 43 -3.67 28.08 -1.60
CA ILE A 43 -3.78 27.07 -0.53
C ILE A 43 -2.63 26.07 -0.56
N ILE A 44 -2.13 25.71 -1.74
CA ILE A 44 -1.01 24.77 -1.92
C ILE A 44 0.30 25.29 -1.33
N ASN A 45 0.45 26.62 -1.20
CA ASN A 45 1.64 27.26 -0.61
C ASN A 45 1.44 27.55 0.88
N SER A 46 0.30 27.17 1.45
CA SER A 46 0.01 27.41 2.86
C SER A 46 0.83 26.47 3.75
N THR A 47 1.23 26.96 4.93
CA THR A 47 1.90 26.13 5.93
C THR A 47 1.07 24.89 6.28
N THR A 48 -0.25 25.03 6.40
CA THR A 48 -1.15 23.92 6.70
C THR A 48 -1.11 22.85 5.62
N PHE A 49 -1.13 23.23 4.33
CA PHE A 49 -1.06 22.27 3.24
C PHE A 49 0.25 21.49 3.28
N HIS A 50 1.40 22.16 3.36
CA HIS A 50 2.70 21.49 3.41
C HIS A 50 2.85 20.58 4.65
N MET A 51 2.29 20.96 5.80
CA MET A 51 2.30 20.09 6.98
C MET A 51 1.52 18.79 6.76
N TYR A 52 0.39 18.82 6.05
CA TYR A 52 -0.36 17.60 5.74
C TYR A 52 0.31 16.79 4.62
N GLU A 53 0.87 17.46 3.62
CA GLU A 53 1.66 16.86 2.54
C GLU A 53 2.87 16.08 3.11
N GLU A 54 3.65 16.67 4.00
CA GLU A 54 4.79 16.00 4.64
C GLU A 54 4.35 14.77 5.45
N LYS A 55 3.25 14.88 6.21
CA LYS A 55 2.70 13.75 6.96
C LYS A 55 2.20 12.64 6.05
N GLU A 56 1.50 12.99 4.96
CA GLU A 56 1.02 12.01 3.97
C GLU A 56 2.19 11.25 3.35
N LEU A 57 3.27 11.97 2.99
CA LEU A 57 4.47 11.36 2.44
C LEU A 57 5.11 10.36 3.42
N HIS A 58 5.23 10.74 4.70
CA HIS A 58 5.76 9.83 5.73
C HIS A 58 4.88 8.60 5.93
N ALA A 59 3.55 8.76 5.98
CA ALA A 59 2.61 7.65 6.10
C ALA A 59 2.67 6.73 4.87
N LYS A 60 2.78 7.31 3.68
CA LYS A 60 2.98 6.56 2.43
C LYS A 60 4.25 5.72 2.48
N MET A 61 5.37 6.31 2.88
CA MET A 61 6.64 5.59 3.01
C MET A 61 6.55 4.45 4.03
N ALA A 62 5.87 4.67 5.17
CA ALA A 62 5.66 3.62 6.17
C ALA A 62 4.82 2.46 5.61
N TYR A 63 3.76 2.76 4.88
CA TYR A 63 2.93 1.76 4.21
C TYR A 63 3.70 0.99 3.13
N ASP A 64 4.43 1.69 2.26
CA ASP A 64 5.24 1.06 1.21
C ASP A 64 6.33 0.16 1.80
N ASN A 65 7.01 0.61 2.85
CA ASN A 65 8.01 -0.21 3.56
C ASN A 65 7.38 -1.47 4.15
N ALA A 66 6.22 -1.35 4.81
CA ALA A 66 5.52 -2.51 5.36
C ALA A 66 5.09 -3.52 4.27
N ARG A 67 4.68 -3.03 3.08
CA ARG A 67 4.39 -3.88 1.91
C ARG A 67 5.64 -4.55 1.34
N ASN A 68 6.77 -3.85 1.33
CA ASN A 68 8.04 -4.41 0.87
C ASN A 68 8.51 -5.52 1.81
N GLU A 69 8.49 -5.29 3.13
CA GLU A 69 8.81 -6.29 4.14
C GLU A 69 7.90 -7.54 4.02
N LEU A 70 6.60 -7.34 3.78
CA LEU A 70 5.68 -8.46 3.52
C LEU A 70 6.10 -9.23 2.26
N THR A 71 6.45 -8.52 1.19
CA THR A 71 6.88 -9.16 -0.08
C THR A 71 8.15 -9.96 0.13
N GLU A 72 9.16 -9.39 0.79
CA GLU A 72 10.43 -10.07 1.06
C GLU A 72 10.27 -11.33 1.92
N ARG A 73 9.32 -11.31 2.87
CA ARG A 73 9.11 -12.41 3.82
C ARG A 73 8.18 -13.51 3.31
N TYR A 74 7.15 -13.17 2.52
CA TYR A 74 6.08 -14.11 2.15
C TYR A 74 6.02 -14.43 0.66
N MET A 75 6.67 -13.67 -0.22
CA MET A 75 6.70 -14.01 -1.64
C MET A 75 7.42 -15.37 -1.82
N PRO A 76 6.77 -16.37 -2.43
CA PRO A 76 7.42 -17.64 -2.76
C PRO A 76 8.65 -17.39 -3.64
N LYS A 77 9.76 -18.06 -3.34
CA LYS A 77 11.03 -17.86 -4.05
C LYS A 77 10.92 -18.18 -5.54
N GLU A 78 10.05 -19.12 -5.86
CA GLU A 78 9.73 -19.57 -7.21
C GLU A 78 9.04 -18.48 -8.03
N LEU A 79 8.52 -17.44 -7.40
CA LEU A 79 7.85 -16.31 -8.04
C LEU A 79 8.68 -15.02 -8.08
N THR A 80 9.87 -14.99 -7.45
CA THR A 80 10.71 -13.78 -7.36
C THR A 80 11.18 -13.27 -8.73
N ASP A 81 11.49 -14.18 -9.65
CA ASP A 81 11.93 -13.83 -11.01
C ASP A 81 10.76 -13.65 -11.99
N HIS A 82 9.53 -13.75 -11.50
CA HIS A 82 8.32 -13.66 -12.30
C HIS A 82 7.66 -12.29 -12.15
N LYS A 83 7.01 -11.84 -13.23
CA LYS A 83 6.14 -10.66 -13.14
C LYS A 83 4.89 -11.04 -12.34
N VAL A 84 4.82 -10.56 -11.11
CA VAL A 84 3.70 -10.82 -10.20
C VAL A 84 3.03 -9.53 -9.75
N GLU A 85 1.74 -9.64 -9.44
CA GLU A 85 0.97 -8.64 -8.71
C GLU A 85 0.40 -9.32 -7.46
N TRP A 86 0.27 -8.60 -6.36
CA TRP A 86 -0.38 -9.13 -5.17
C TRP A 86 -1.25 -8.11 -4.46
N GLU A 87 -2.31 -8.61 -3.83
CA GLU A 87 -3.22 -7.87 -2.95
C GLU A 87 -3.30 -8.58 -1.59
N LEU A 88 -3.44 -7.81 -0.52
CA LEU A 88 -3.65 -8.33 0.83
C LEU A 88 -5.06 -7.97 1.28
N ASP A 89 -5.87 -8.98 1.55
CA ASP A 89 -7.19 -8.80 2.18
C ASP A 89 -7.02 -8.72 3.69
N PHE A 90 -7.21 -7.52 4.26
CA PHE A 90 -7.08 -7.28 5.69
C PHE A 90 -8.10 -8.05 6.53
N ARG A 91 -9.28 -8.38 5.98
CA ARG A 91 -10.34 -9.10 6.71
C ARG A 91 -10.04 -10.58 6.83
N THR A 92 -9.57 -11.17 5.73
CA THR A 92 -9.30 -12.62 5.67
C THR A 92 -7.86 -12.98 6.00
N CYS A 93 -6.97 -11.98 6.11
CA CYS A 93 -5.52 -12.16 6.29
C CYS A 93 -4.88 -12.97 5.16
N LYS A 94 -5.41 -12.85 3.94
CA LYS A 94 -4.96 -13.60 2.77
C LYS A 94 -4.25 -12.67 1.79
N MET A 95 -3.03 -13.04 1.43
CA MET A 95 -2.29 -12.45 0.34
C MET A 95 -2.58 -13.24 -0.93
N HIS A 96 -3.22 -12.60 -1.91
CA HIS A 96 -3.49 -13.18 -3.21
C HIS A 96 -2.43 -12.71 -4.20
N ILE A 97 -1.69 -13.66 -4.78
CA ILE A 97 -0.60 -13.39 -5.71
C ILE A 97 -1.03 -13.86 -7.09
N ARG A 98 -0.88 -13.02 -8.11
CA ARG A 98 -1.21 -13.31 -9.51
C ARG A 98 0.05 -13.24 -10.34
N GLN A 99 0.40 -14.35 -10.99
CA GLN A 99 1.48 -14.38 -11.97
C GLN A 99 0.97 -13.85 -13.31
N LEU A 100 1.60 -12.78 -13.78
CA LEU A 100 1.25 -12.06 -15.00
C LEU A 100 2.03 -12.52 -16.24
N CYS A 101 3.06 -13.38 -16.06
CA CYS A 101 3.80 -14.00 -17.15
C CYS A 101 3.41 -15.47 -17.36
N ASP A 102 3.62 -15.98 -18.57
CA ASP A 102 3.34 -17.38 -18.93
C ASP A 102 4.49 -18.35 -18.65
N CYS A 103 5.55 -17.88 -17.98
CA CYS A 103 6.69 -18.70 -17.61
C CYS A 103 6.28 -19.85 -16.68
N GLU A 104 6.86 -21.03 -16.88
CA GLU A 104 6.66 -22.16 -15.98
C GLU A 104 7.27 -21.84 -14.61
N VAL A 105 6.46 -21.97 -13.57
CA VAL A 105 6.94 -21.98 -12.18
C VAL A 105 7.38 -23.41 -11.89
N ALA A 106 8.65 -23.59 -11.53
CA ALA A 106 9.15 -24.86 -11.01
C ALA A 106 8.55 -25.05 -9.61
N ILE A 107 7.59 -25.97 -9.49
CA ILE A 107 6.92 -26.33 -8.23
C ILE A 107 7.70 -27.45 -7.55
#